data_AF-A0A735LAD6-F1
#
_entry.id   AF-A0A735LAD6-F1
#
_cell.length_a   1.000
_cell.length_b   1.000
_cell.length_c   1.000
_cell.angle_alpha   90.00
_cell.angle_beta   90.00
_cell.angle_gamma   90.00
#
_symmetry.space_group_name_H-M   'P 1'
#
loop_
_entity.id
_entity.type
_entity.pdbx_description
1 polymer ?
#
loop_
_entity_poly.entity_id
_entity_poly.type
_entity_poly.pdbx_seq_one_letter_code
_entity_poly.pdbx_strand_id
1 'polypeptide(L)'
;MKVSWSTMSADDAAEIIQHNDMVAFSGFTPAGSPKALPAAIARRANALHQMRQPFQIRLLTGASISAAADDALSEADAVSWRAPYQTSTGLRQKINQGQVKFVDLHLSEVAQMVNYGFFGDIDVAVIEATAITSDGRVWLSSGIGNAPTWLLRAQKVIIELNHYHSPRVAELADIVIPGAPPRRNSVAIFHALDRVGHQYVQIDPRKIVAVVETNLPDAGNVLDNASPICQQIADNVVTFLLNEMAQGRIPAEFLPLQSGVGNINNAVMARLGENPDIPSFMMYSEVLQESVVHLLETGKITGASASSLTVSADSLQKIYDNMDFFASRIVLRPQEISNNPEIIRRLGVIALNVGLEFDIYGHANSTHVAGVNLMNGIGGSGDFERNAYLSLFMAPSVAKGGKISTIVPMCSHVDHSEHSVKVIITEQGIADLRGLSPLQRAHTIIDRCAHPLYRDYLRRYLENAPGGHIHHDLSHAFDLHRNLLETGSMLG
;
A
#
# COMPACT_ATOMS: atom_id res chain seq x y z
N MET A 1 -2.54 -24.72 -31.84
CA MET A 1 -3.78 -24.99 -31.08
C MET A 1 -4.76 -23.86 -31.38
N LYS A 2 -6.07 -24.14 -31.50
CA LYS A 2 -7.08 -23.11 -31.77
C LYS A 2 -7.25 -22.28 -30.49
N VAL A 3 -7.18 -20.97 -30.61
CA VAL A 3 -7.38 -20.02 -29.50
C VAL A 3 -8.79 -20.24 -28.94
N SER A 4 -8.91 -20.40 -27.62
CA SER A 4 -10.17 -20.76 -26.95
C SER A 4 -11.01 -19.58 -26.46
N TRP A 5 -10.49 -18.35 -26.55
CA TRP A 5 -11.15 -17.13 -26.09
C TRP A 5 -11.75 -16.32 -27.24
N SER A 6 -12.73 -15.49 -26.91
CA SER A 6 -13.34 -14.52 -27.82
C SER A 6 -12.75 -13.14 -27.57
N THR A 7 -12.30 -12.46 -28.63
CA THR A 7 -12.00 -11.02 -28.56
C THR A 7 -13.32 -10.26 -28.65
N MET A 8 -13.57 -9.33 -27.71
CA MET A 8 -14.82 -8.58 -27.64
C MET A 8 -14.62 -7.17 -27.05
N SER A 9 -15.67 -6.35 -27.10
CA SER A 9 -15.65 -5.03 -26.48
C SER A 9 -15.67 -5.12 -24.95
N ALA A 10 -15.28 -4.05 -24.27
CA ALA A 10 -15.37 -3.98 -22.81
C ALA A 10 -16.83 -4.11 -22.31
N ASP A 11 -17.79 -3.56 -23.04
CA ASP A 11 -19.22 -3.66 -22.70
C ASP A 11 -19.73 -5.10 -22.85
N ASP A 12 -19.36 -5.80 -23.92
CA ASP A 12 -19.72 -7.22 -24.09
C ASP A 12 -19.07 -8.11 -23.01
N ALA A 13 -17.80 -7.83 -22.68
CA ALA A 13 -17.09 -8.56 -21.63
C ALA A 13 -17.71 -8.33 -20.24
N ALA A 14 -18.21 -7.11 -19.97
CA ALA A 14 -18.93 -6.80 -18.74
C ALA A 14 -20.25 -7.59 -18.60
N GLU A 15 -20.83 -8.10 -19.69
CA GLU A 15 -22.04 -8.94 -19.63
C GLU A 15 -21.79 -10.32 -19.01
N ILE A 16 -20.54 -10.78 -19.00
CA ILE A 16 -20.13 -12.05 -18.40
C ILE A 16 -20.26 -11.98 -16.87
N ILE A 17 -20.07 -10.78 -16.30
CA ILE A 17 -20.11 -10.50 -14.87
C ILE A 17 -21.56 -10.33 -14.43
N GLN A 18 -21.98 -11.13 -13.44
CA GLN A 18 -23.33 -11.15 -12.91
C GLN A 18 -23.42 -10.44 -11.55
N HIS A 19 -24.66 -10.14 -11.15
CA HIS A 19 -24.92 -9.61 -9.81
C HIS A 19 -24.46 -10.61 -8.73
N ASN A 20 -23.75 -10.10 -7.73
CA ASN A 20 -23.15 -10.79 -6.58
C ASN A 20 -21.87 -11.61 -6.86
N ASP A 21 -21.40 -11.63 -8.10
CA ASP A 21 -20.10 -12.22 -8.43
C ASP A 21 -19.00 -11.62 -7.55
N MET A 22 -18.09 -12.48 -7.06
CA MET A 22 -16.77 -12.07 -6.60
C MET A 22 -15.91 -11.80 -7.82
N VAL A 23 -15.63 -10.53 -8.06
CA VAL A 23 -14.80 -10.07 -9.16
C VAL A 23 -13.44 -9.66 -8.59
N ALA A 24 -12.37 -10.20 -9.17
CA ALA A 24 -11.01 -9.86 -8.79
C ALA A 24 -10.32 -9.05 -9.89
N PHE A 25 -9.84 -7.85 -9.57
CA PHE A 25 -9.03 -7.07 -10.50
C PHE A 25 -7.54 -7.24 -10.24
N SER A 26 -6.75 -7.28 -11.31
CA SER A 26 -5.30 -7.06 -11.21
C SER A 26 -4.99 -5.64 -10.77
N GLY A 27 -3.71 -5.39 -10.57
CA GLY A 27 -3.19 -4.08 -10.24
C GLY A 27 -2.92 -3.91 -8.76
N PHE A 28 -2.05 -2.96 -8.50
CA PHE A 28 -1.57 -2.61 -7.18
C PHE A 28 -1.19 -1.13 -7.24
N THR A 29 -1.95 -0.28 -6.56
CA THR A 29 -2.11 1.14 -6.95
C THR A 29 -2.70 1.22 -8.38
N PRO A 30 -2.72 2.38 -9.08
CA PRO A 30 -3.20 2.40 -10.47
C PRO A 30 -2.47 1.45 -11.42
N ALA A 31 -1.20 1.15 -11.14
CA ALA A 31 -0.34 0.31 -11.98
C ALA A 31 -0.90 -1.12 -12.11
N GLY A 32 -1.03 -1.58 -13.35
CA GLY A 32 -1.48 -2.94 -13.66
C GLY A 32 -2.97 -3.19 -13.44
N SER A 33 -3.76 -2.15 -13.16
CA SER A 33 -5.20 -2.28 -12.95
C SER A 33 -5.97 -2.22 -14.28
N PRO A 34 -7.07 -3.00 -14.43
CA PRO A 34 -7.97 -2.89 -15.56
C PRO A 34 -8.55 -1.48 -15.67
N LYS A 35 -8.72 -1.00 -16.90
CA LYS A 35 -9.08 0.39 -17.20
C LYS A 35 -10.43 0.47 -17.89
N ALA A 36 -10.71 -0.43 -18.83
CA ALA A 36 -11.94 -0.38 -19.62
C ALA A 36 -13.13 -1.06 -18.93
N LEU A 37 -12.90 -2.21 -18.28
CA LEU A 37 -13.92 -3.02 -17.62
C LEU A 37 -14.56 -2.32 -16.42
N PRO A 38 -13.85 -1.60 -15.53
CA PRO A 38 -14.52 -0.86 -14.46
C PRO A 38 -15.58 0.10 -14.98
N ALA A 39 -15.26 0.85 -16.04
CA ALA A 39 -16.20 1.78 -16.67
C ALA A 39 -17.36 1.05 -17.38
N ALA A 40 -17.10 -0.08 -18.02
CA ALA A 40 -18.14 -0.89 -18.67
C ALA A 40 -19.10 -1.52 -17.66
N ILE A 41 -18.58 -2.04 -16.54
CA ILE A 41 -19.37 -2.57 -15.42
C ILE A 41 -20.24 -1.46 -14.82
N ALA A 42 -19.70 -0.25 -14.63
CA ALA A 42 -20.46 0.91 -14.16
C ALA A 42 -21.61 1.28 -15.12
N ARG A 43 -21.37 1.31 -16.43
CA ARG A 43 -22.43 1.54 -17.44
C ARG A 43 -23.52 0.46 -17.38
N ARG A 44 -23.13 -0.81 -17.27
CA ARG A 44 -24.05 -1.94 -17.14
C ARG A 44 -24.89 -1.84 -15.85
N ALA A 45 -24.27 -1.52 -14.72
CA ALA A 45 -24.96 -1.32 -13.45
C ALA A 45 -26.04 -0.24 -13.57
N ASN A 46 -25.68 0.93 -14.09
CA ASN A 46 -26.62 2.03 -14.33
C ASN A 46 -27.80 1.62 -15.21
N ALA A 47 -27.55 0.91 -16.31
CA ALA A 47 -28.60 0.44 -17.22
C ALA A 47 -29.57 -0.53 -16.50
N LEU A 48 -29.03 -1.48 -15.72
CA LEU A 48 -29.84 -2.44 -14.96
C LEU A 48 -30.64 -1.76 -13.85
N HIS A 49 -30.05 -0.81 -13.13
CA HIS A 49 -30.73 -0.04 -12.08
C HIS A 49 -31.86 0.82 -12.63
N GLN A 50 -31.68 1.44 -13.81
CA GLN A 50 -32.75 2.17 -14.52
C GLN A 50 -33.95 1.26 -14.85
N MET A 51 -33.68 -0.02 -15.14
CA MET A 51 -34.69 -1.05 -15.34
C MET A 51 -35.19 -1.68 -14.03
N ARG A 52 -34.79 -1.14 -12.86
CA ARG A 52 -35.08 -1.66 -11.51
C ARG A 52 -34.61 -3.10 -11.27
N GLN A 53 -33.56 -3.51 -11.97
CA GLN A 53 -32.89 -4.79 -11.75
C GLN A 53 -31.68 -4.58 -10.85
N PRO A 54 -31.48 -5.42 -9.81
CA PRO A 54 -30.34 -5.28 -8.92
C PRO A 54 -29.05 -5.69 -9.64
N PHE A 55 -28.00 -4.89 -9.48
CA PHE A 55 -26.67 -5.22 -9.96
C PHE A 55 -25.60 -4.59 -9.09
N GLN A 56 -24.81 -5.42 -8.44
CA GLN A 56 -23.63 -5.06 -7.66
C GLN A 56 -22.67 -6.24 -7.67
N ILE A 57 -21.37 -5.98 -7.60
CA ILE A 57 -20.29 -6.98 -7.48
C ILE A 57 -19.62 -6.89 -6.11
N ARG A 58 -18.96 -7.98 -5.71
CA ARG A 58 -18.01 -7.99 -4.60
C ARG A 58 -16.62 -7.87 -5.21
N LEU A 59 -15.90 -6.79 -4.90
CA LEU A 59 -14.65 -6.45 -5.58
C LEU A 59 -13.43 -6.75 -4.71
N LEU A 60 -12.55 -7.61 -5.23
CA LEU A 60 -11.26 -7.94 -4.65
C LEU A 60 -10.13 -7.43 -5.55
N THR A 61 -9.03 -6.98 -4.98
CA THR A 61 -7.93 -6.32 -5.71
C THR A 61 -6.59 -6.64 -5.06
N GLY A 62 -5.47 -6.20 -5.66
CA GLY A 62 -4.18 -6.24 -4.97
C GLY A 62 -4.12 -5.28 -3.78
N ALA A 63 -4.31 -3.99 -4.07
CA ALA A 63 -4.44 -2.90 -3.11
C ALA A 63 -5.46 -1.87 -3.61
N SER A 64 -5.11 -0.58 -3.69
CA SER A 64 -5.91 0.35 -4.48
C SER A 64 -5.77 0.03 -5.98
N ILE A 65 -6.78 0.43 -6.75
CA ILE A 65 -6.69 0.62 -8.21
C ILE A 65 -6.64 2.13 -8.49
N SER A 66 -6.86 2.57 -9.74
CA SER A 66 -7.05 4.00 -9.97
C SER A 66 -8.28 4.53 -9.22
N ALA A 67 -8.16 5.72 -8.61
CA ALA A 67 -9.28 6.35 -7.92
C ALA A 67 -10.49 6.52 -8.86
N ALA A 68 -10.24 6.86 -10.14
CA ALA A 68 -11.26 6.97 -11.17
C ALA A 68 -12.03 5.65 -11.41
N ALA A 69 -11.35 4.50 -11.35
CA ALA A 69 -12.01 3.21 -11.52
C ALA A 69 -12.89 2.85 -10.30
N ASP A 70 -12.37 3.02 -9.08
CA ASP A 70 -13.16 2.82 -7.85
C ASP A 70 -14.32 3.83 -7.77
N ASP A 71 -14.10 5.10 -8.17
CA ASP A 71 -15.13 6.15 -8.21
C ASP A 71 -16.22 5.83 -9.25
N ALA A 72 -15.87 5.42 -10.48
CA ALA A 72 -16.85 5.07 -11.51
C ALA A 72 -17.78 3.92 -11.07
N LEU A 73 -17.20 2.89 -10.44
CA LEU A 73 -17.98 1.77 -9.89
C LEU A 73 -18.82 2.20 -8.69
N SER A 74 -18.27 3.05 -7.82
CA SER A 74 -18.97 3.59 -6.65
C SER A 74 -20.15 4.44 -7.10
N GLU A 75 -19.97 5.41 -7.99
CA GLU A 75 -21.03 6.31 -8.51
C GLU A 75 -22.20 5.55 -9.13
N ALA A 76 -21.92 4.43 -9.81
CA ALA A 76 -22.94 3.55 -10.40
C ALA A 76 -23.58 2.56 -9.41
N ASP A 77 -23.34 2.73 -8.11
CA ASP A 77 -23.79 1.82 -7.04
C ASP A 77 -23.44 0.34 -7.33
N ALA A 78 -22.35 0.09 -8.04
CA ALA A 78 -22.03 -1.21 -8.60
C ALA A 78 -21.23 -2.13 -7.67
N VAL A 79 -20.86 -1.68 -6.46
CA VAL A 79 -20.03 -2.44 -5.51
C VAL A 79 -20.78 -2.62 -4.20
N SER A 80 -20.96 -3.87 -3.77
CA SER A 80 -21.59 -4.19 -2.47
C SER A 80 -20.58 -4.53 -1.37
N TRP A 81 -19.39 -4.97 -1.77
CA TRP A 81 -18.30 -5.35 -0.88
C TRP A 81 -16.94 -5.07 -1.54
N ARG A 82 -15.94 -4.62 -0.78
CA ARG A 82 -14.59 -4.28 -1.29
C ARG A 82 -13.47 -4.71 -0.33
N ALA A 83 -12.38 -5.25 -0.87
CA ALA A 83 -11.12 -5.51 -0.16
C ALA A 83 -9.90 -5.45 -1.12
N PRO A 84 -8.66 -5.30 -0.63
CA PRO A 84 -8.22 -5.12 0.76
C PRO A 84 -7.80 -3.68 1.09
N TYR A 85 -7.81 -2.77 0.13
CA TYR A 85 -7.33 -1.39 0.29
C TYR A 85 -7.95 -0.50 -0.80
N GLN A 86 -8.24 0.76 -0.49
CA GLN A 86 -8.78 1.73 -1.46
C GLN A 86 -8.29 3.15 -1.14
N THR A 87 -8.30 4.03 -2.15
CA THR A 87 -7.92 5.45 -1.98
C THR A 87 -8.94 6.42 -2.61
N SER A 88 -10.05 5.90 -3.13
CA SER A 88 -11.06 6.70 -3.82
C SER A 88 -11.89 7.49 -2.81
N THR A 89 -12.17 8.75 -3.12
CA THR A 89 -12.96 9.59 -2.22
C THR A 89 -14.43 9.20 -2.24
N GLY A 90 -15.00 8.92 -3.42
CA GLY A 90 -16.39 8.51 -3.54
C GLY A 90 -16.66 7.17 -2.88
N LEU A 91 -15.79 6.18 -3.09
CA LEU A 91 -15.90 4.87 -2.46
C LEU A 91 -15.74 4.96 -0.93
N ARG A 92 -14.73 5.68 -0.45
CA ARG A 92 -14.55 5.93 1.00
C ARG A 92 -15.80 6.53 1.65
N GLN A 93 -16.44 7.51 1.01
CA GLN A 93 -17.67 8.10 1.54
C GLN A 93 -18.77 7.05 1.70
N LYS A 94 -18.98 6.19 0.69
CA LYS A 94 -19.98 5.11 0.78
C LYS A 94 -19.63 4.04 1.82
N ILE A 95 -18.34 3.73 1.99
CA ILE A 95 -17.87 2.84 3.06
C ILE A 95 -18.21 3.42 4.44
N ASN A 96 -17.84 4.69 4.68
CA ASN A 96 -18.10 5.37 5.95
C ASN A 96 -19.59 5.60 6.23
N GLN A 97 -20.44 5.57 5.19
CA GLN A 97 -21.91 5.59 5.30
C GLN A 97 -22.53 4.20 5.46
N GLY A 98 -21.73 3.13 5.48
CA GLY A 98 -22.20 1.74 5.59
C GLY A 98 -22.89 1.18 4.34
N GLN A 99 -22.78 1.86 3.19
CA GLN A 99 -23.40 1.44 1.93
C GLN A 99 -22.57 0.39 1.20
N VAL A 100 -21.24 0.42 1.38
CA VAL A 100 -20.31 -0.59 0.87
C VAL A 100 -19.63 -1.27 2.04
N LYS A 101 -19.71 -2.60 2.10
CA LYS A 101 -18.97 -3.38 3.10
C LYS A 101 -17.49 -3.38 2.74
N PHE A 102 -16.61 -3.02 3.65
CA PHE A 102 -15.19 -2.96 3.40
C PHE A 102 -14.42 -3.82 4.39
N VAL A 103 -13.39 -4.50 3.91
CA VAL A 103 -12.45 -5.26 4.72
C VAL A 103 -11.05 -4.88 4.25
N ASP A 104 -10.30 -4.18 5.10
CA ASP A 104 -8.88 -4.02 4.91
C ASP A 104 -8.07 -5.12 5.59
N LEU A 105 -6.94 -5.45 4.96
CA LEU A 105 -6.12 -6.60 5.32
C LEU A 105 -4.65 -6.23 5.19
N HIS A 106 -3.81 -6.91 5.95
CA HIS A 106 -2.39 -7.02 5.61
C HIS A 106 -2.25 -7.58 4.19
N LEU A 107 -1.54 -6.84 3.34
CA LEU A 107 -1.55 -7.11 1.91
C LEU A 107 -0.86 -8.43 1.58
N SER A 108 0.09 -8.88 2.40
CA SER A 108 0.75 -10.19 2.24
C SER A 108 -0.20 -11.39 2.46
N GLU A 109 -1.32 -11.19 3.16
CA GLU A 109 -2.23 -12.27 3.56
C GLU A 109 -3.35 -12.53 2.54
N VAL A 110 -3.64 -11.57 1.68
CA VAL A 110 -4.81 -11.59 0.78
C VAL A 110 -4.80 -12.82 -0.12
N ALA A 111 -3.68 -13.09 -0.80
CA ALA A 111 -3.53 -14.28 -1.64
C ALA A 111 -3.72 -15.58 -0.84
N GLN A 112 -3.29 -15.60 0.43
CA GLN A 112 -3.40 -16.78 1.30
C GLN A 112 -4.85 -17.03 1.67
N MET A 113 -5.57 -15.99 2.10
CA MET A 113 -6.99 -16.08 2.46
C MET A 113 -7.84 -16.59 1.29
N VAL A 114 -7.50 -16.17 0.06
CA VAL A 114 -8.13 -16.68 -1.17
C VAL A 114 -7.80 -18.15 -1.38
N ASN A 115 -6.51 -18.53 -1.28
CA ASN A 115 -6.07 -19.90 -1.47
C ASN A 115 -6.68 -20.86 -0.44
N TYR A 116 -6.94 -20.38 0.78
CA TYR A 116 -7.58 -21.13 1.87
C TYR A 116 -9.11 -21.14 1.78
N GLY A 117 -9.70 -20.37 0.87
CA GLY A 117 -11.14 -20.33 0.62
C GLY A 117 -11.94 -19.41 1.57
N PHE A 118 -11.28 -18.52 2.32
CA PHE A 118 -11.98 -17.64 3.27
C PHE A 118 -12.86 -16.58 2.59
N PHE A 119 -12.59 -16.21 1.35
CA PHE A 119 -13.47 -15.34 0.54
C PHE A 119 -14.50 -16.10 -0.31
N GLY A 120 -14.49 -17.43 -0.27
CA GLY A 120 -15.21 -18.28 -1.21
C GLY A 120 -14.56 -18.30 -2.60
N ASP A 121 -15.34 -18.66 -3.60
CA ASP A 121 -14.88 -18.71 -4.99
C ASP A 121 -14.76 -17.31 -5.61
N ILE A 122 -13.82 -17.16 -6.54
CA ILE A 122 -13.71 -15.98 -7.40
C ILE A 122 -14.40 -16.33 -8.71
N ASP A 123 -15.51 -15.67 -9.01
CA ASP A 123 -16.32 -15.97 -10.18
C ASP A 123 -15.61 -15.48 -11.46
N VAL A 124 -15.09 -14.25 -11.43
CA VAL A 124 -14.41 -13.62 -12.56
C VAL A 124 -13.15 -12.88 -12.11
N ALA A 125 -12.02 -13.15 -12.76
CA ALA A 125 -10.84 -12.30 -12.68
C ALA A 125 -10.74 -11.40 -13.93
N VAL A 126 -10.55 -10.11 -13.74
CA VAL A 126 -10.24 -9.15 -14.81
C VAL A 126 -8.79 -8.72 -14.65
N ILE A 127 -7.95 -9.07 -15.62
CA ILE A 127 -6.50 -8.96 -15.50
C ILE A 127 -5.95 -8.16 -16.67
N GLU A 128 -5.26 -7.07 -16.37
CA GLU A 128 -4.44 -6.37 -17.36
C GLU A 128 -3.17 -7.18 -17.65
N ALA A 129 -2.87 -7.34 -18.95
CA ALA A 129 -1.72 -8.06 -19.43
C ALA A 129 -1.09 -7.35 -20.64
N THR A 130 0.20 -7.60 -20.87
CA THR A 130 0.93 -7.14 -22.06
C THR A 130 1.00 -8.19 -23.16
N ALA A 131 0.89 -9.47 -22.77
CA ALA A 131 0.87 -10.58 -23.72
C ALA A 131 0.13 -11.79 -23.15
N ILE A 132 -0.47 -12.55 -24.04
CA ILE A 132 -1.06 -13.86 -23.76
C ILE A 132 -0.73 -14.83 -24.89
N THR A 133 -0.74 -16.12 -24.60
CA THR A 133 -0.42 -17.18 -25.57
C THR A 133 -1.44 -18.31 -25.51
N SER A 134 -1.59 -19.03 -26.62
CA SER A 134 -2.62 -20.09 -26.74
C SER A 134 -2.42 -21.27 -25.79
N ASP A 135 -1.24 -21.42 -25.20
CA ASP A 135 -0.92 -22.41 -24.17
C ASP A 135 -1.16 -21.90 -22.74
N GLY A 136 -1.69 -20.68 -22.58
CA GLY A 136 -2.13 -20.14 -21.29
C GLY A 136 -1.07 -19.39 -20.48
N ARG A 137 0.04 -18.95 -21.10
CA ARG A 137 0.94 -18.00 -20.43
C ARG A 137 0.41 -16.58 -20.56
N VAL A 138 0.41 -15.86 -19.44
CA VAL A 138 -0.03 -14.46 -19.30
C VAL A 138 1.12 -13.63 -18.73
N TRP A 139 1.50 -12.57 -19.44
CA TRP A 139 2.50 -11.61 -18.99
C TRP A 139 1.81 -10.36 -18.47
N LEU A 140 2.06 -10.03 -17.20
CA LEU A 140 1.46 -8.87 -16.52
C LEU A 140 2.14 -7.57 -16.95
N SER A 141 1.52 -6.43 -16.63
CA SER A 141 2.00 -5.09 -16.96
C SER A 141 2.83 -4.47 -15.82
N SER A 142 2.60 -3.20 -15.47
CA SER A 142 3.37 -2.40 -14.51
C SER A 142 3.11 -2.73 -13.04
N GLY A 143 2.10 -3.55 -12.74
CA GLY A 143 1.74 -3.99 -11.39
C GLY A 143 1.40 -5.48 -11.33
N ILE A 144 1.92 -6.18 -10.32
CA ILE A 144 1.70 -7.62 -10.13
C ILE A 144 0.60 -7.86 -9.10
N GLY A 145 0.74 -7.30 -7.89
CA GLY A 145 -0.24 -7.45 -6.82
C GLY A 145 -0.60 -8.92 -6.56
N ASN A 146 -1.90 -9.21 -6.56
CA ASN A 146 -2.44 -10.57 -6.43
C ASN A 146 -2.85 -11.21 -7.76
N ALA A 147 -2.53 -10.61 -8.91
CA ALA A 147 -2.94 -11.11 -10.23
C ALA A 147 -2.59 -12.58 -10.48
N PRO A 148 -1.41 -13.10 -10.07
CA PRO A 148 -1.10 -14.52 -10.21
C PRO A 148 -2.09 -15.44 -9.47
N THR A 149 -2.53 -15.05 -8.27
CA THR A 149 -3.53 -15.80 -7.50
C THR A 149 -4.90 -15.71 -8.17
N TRP A 150 -5.32 -14.53 -8.64
CA TRP A 150 -6.58 -14.36 -9.39
C TRP A 150 -6.66 -15.25 -10.61
N LEU A 151 -5.60 -15.23 -11.42
CA LEU A 151 -5.48 -16.04 -12.64
C LEU A 151 -5.63 -17.54 -12.34
N LEU A 152 -5.03 -18.01 -11.24
CA LEU A 152 -5.11 -19.42 -10.84
C LEU A 152 -6.44 -19.80 -10.22
N ARG A 153 -7.07 -18.91 -9.43
CA ARG A 153 -8.23 -19.24 -8.59
C ARG A 153 -9.59 -18.89 -9.18
N ALA A 154 -9.68 -17.91 -10.08
CA ALA A 154 -10.96 -17.50 -10.66
C ALA A 154 -11.59 -18.59 -11.53
N GLN A 155 -12.91 -18.69 -11.62
CA GLN A 155 -13.57 -19.64 -12.52
C GLN A 155 -13.44 -19.19 -13.98
N LYS A 156 -13.61 -17.88 -14.22
CA LYS A 156 -13.45 -17.24 -15.53
C LYS A 156 -12.39 -16.14 -15.46
N VAL A 157 -11.69 -15.93 -16.57
CA VAL A 157 -10.68 -14.89 -16.73
C VAL A 157 -11.03 -14.03 -17.94
N ILE A 158 -11.09 -12.73 -17.72
CA ILE A 158 -11.14 -11.70 -18.75
C ILE A 158 -9.76 -11.04 -18.76
N ILE A 159 -9.11 -11.02 -19.92
CA ILE A 159 -7.84 -10.32 -20.10
C ILE A 159 -8.10 -8.96 -20.75
N GLU A 160 -7.69 -7.87 -20.11
CA GLU A 160 -7.46 -6.60 -20.80
C GLU A 160 -6.04 -6.62 -21.38
N LEU A 161 -5.92 -6.83 -22.69
CA LEU A 161 -4.64 -6.81 -23.38
C LEU A 161 -4.30 -5.36 -23.72
N ASN A 162 -3.40 -4.75 -22.96
CA ASN A 162 -3.12 -3.33 -23.03
C ASN A 162 -1.81 -3.04 -23.78
N HIS A 163 -1.96 -2.48 -24.99
CA HIS A 163 -0.85 -2.13 -25.90
C HIS A 163 -0.08 -0.87 -25.51
N TYR A 164 -0.55 -0.15 -24.47
CA TYR A 164 0.19 1.01 -23.95
C TYR A 164 1.52 0.58 -23.32
N HIS A 165 1.54 -0.59 -22.67
CA HIS A 165 2.71 -1.08 -21.96
C HIS A 165 3.69 -1.76 -22.92
N SER A 166 4.99 -1.49 -22.74
CA SER A 166 6.04 -2.24 -23.43
C SER A 166 5.97 -3.73 -23.05
N PRO A 167 5.97 -4.67 -24.00
CA PRO A 167 6.04 -6.11 -23.69
C PRO A 167 7.27 -6.47 -22.84
N ARG A 168 8.34 -5.67 -22.92
CA ARG A 168 9.55 -5.84 -22.11
C ARG A 168 9.34 -5.56 -20.62
N VAL A 169 8.22 -4.97 -20.19
CA VAL A 169 7.92 -4.79 -18.76
C VAL A 169 7.90 -6.13 -18.01
N ALA A 170 7.59 -7.22 -18.71
CA ALA A 170 7.70 -8.57 -18.19
C ALA A 170 9.11 -8.96 -17.73
N GLU A 171 10.17 -8.33 -18.26
CA GLU A 171 11.54 -8.57 -17.81
C GLU A 171 11.73 -8.19 -16.34
N LEU A 172 10.89 -7.30 -15.82
CA LEU A 172 10.89 -6.88 -14.44
C LEU A 172 10.24 -7.93 -13.52
N ALA A 173 9.34 -8.77 -14.02
CA ALA A 173 8.54 -9.68 -13.20
C ALA A 173 9.34 -10.86 -12.62
N ASP A 174 9.01 -11.24 -11.38
CA ASP A 174 9.44 -12.48 -10.71
C ASP A 174 8.24 -13.09 -9.97
N ILE A 175 7.48 -13.91 -10.69
CA ILE A 175 6.24 -14.54 -10.24
C ILE A 175 6.56 -15.82 -9.47
N VAL A 176 6.29 -15.79 -8.17
CA VAL A 176 6.49 -16.91 -7.25
C VAL A 176 5.19 -17.20 -6.51
N ILE A 177 4.82 -18.47 -6.41
CA ILE A 177 3.64 -18.92 -5.66
C ILE A 177 4.13 -19.92 -4.62
N PRO A 178 4.13 -19.57 -3.32
CA PRO A 178 4.74 -20.40 -2.27
C PRO A 178 3.93 -21.68 -1.96
N GLY A 179 2.72 -21.79 -2.50
CA GLY A 179 1.78 -22.87 -2.22
C GLY A 179 1.04 -22.68 -0.89
N ALA A 180 0.30 -23.70 -0.48
CA ALA A 180 -0.55 -23.67 0.71
C ALA A 180 -0.05 -24.62 1.81
N PRO A 181 -0.33 -24.33 3.10
CA PRO A 181 -0.14 -25.26 4.21
C PRO A 181 -0.87 -26.59 3.99
N PRO A 182 -0.39 -27.71 4.59
CA PRO A 182 0.74 -27.79 5.53
C PRO A 182 2.11 -27.92 4.85
N ARG A 183 2.21 -27.75 3.52
CA ARG A 183 3.46 -27.93 2.75
C ARG A 183 3.84 -26.69 1.93
N ARG A 184 3.61 -25.51 2.51
CA ARG A 184 4.07 -24.26 1.91
C ARG A 184 5.60 -24.27 1.86
N ASN A 185 6.16 -23.94 0.70
CA ASN A 185 7.60 -23.91 0.50
C ASN A 185 8.19 -22.59 1.03
N SER A 186 9.41 -22.65 1.55
CA SER A 186 10.22 -21.46 1.78
C SER A 186 10.56 -20.79 0.45
N VAL A 187 10.55 -19.46 0.41
CA VAL A 187 10.96 -18.70 -0.77
C VAL A 187 12.43 -18.31 -0.63
N ALA A 188 13.26 -18.75 -1.59
CA ALA A 188 14.72 -18.64 -1.55
C ALA A 188 15.24 -17.24 -1.93
N ILE A 189 14.68 -16.19 -1.34
CA ILE A 189 15.13 -14.80 -1.47
C ILE A 189 16.03 -14.48 -0.28
N PHE A 190 17.29 -14.15 -0.58
CA PHE A 190 18.34 -13.78 0.38
C PHE A 190 18.93 -12.40 0.09
N HIS A 191 18.64 -11.85 -1.09
CA HIS A 191 19.02 -10.52 -1.53
C HIS A 191 17.84 -9.85 -2.27
N ALA A 192 17.72 -8.53 -2.19
CA ALA A 192 16.54 -7.80 -2.67
C ALA A 192 16.23 -8.03 -4.16
N LEU A 193 17.26 -8.29 -4.98
CA LEU A 193 17.13 -8.54 -6.42
C LEU A 193 17.10 -10.03 -6.83
N ASP A 194 17.11 -10.98 -5.89
CA ASP A 194 17.05 -12.41 -6.24
C ASP A 194 15.80 -12.72 -7.06
N ARG A 195 15.94 -13.44 -8.18
CA ARG A 195 14.81 -13.93 -8.97
C ARG A 195 14.68 -15.43 -8.79
N VAL A 196 13.52 -15.89 -8.34
CA VAL A 196 13.29 -17.31 -8.00
C VAL A 196 12.04 -17.90 -8.67
N GLY A 197 11.38 -17.12 -9.52
CA GLY A 197 10.15 -17.45 -10.22
C GLY A 197 10.23 -17.26 -11.73
N HIS A 198 9.09 -16.91 -12.32
CA HIS A 198 8.94 -16.75 -13.76
C HIS A 198 8.52 -15.32 -14.13
N GLN A 199 8.70 -14.94 -15.40
CA GLN A 199 8.23 -13.64 -15.92
C GLN A 199 6.76 -13.65 -16.36
N TYR A 200 6.08 -14.78 -16.22
CA TYR A 200 4.69 -14.98 -16.63
C TYR A 200 3.95 -15.85 -15.61
N VAL A 201 2.61 -15.81 -15.70
CA VAL A 201 1.72 -16.72 -14.99
C VAL A 201 1.23 -17.79 -15.95
N GLN A 202 1.37 -19.06 -15.60
CA GLN A 202 0.81 -20.18 -16.36
C GLN A 202 -0.60 -20.52 -15.83
N ILE A 203 -1.60 -20.51 -16.70
CA ILE A 203 -2.96 -20.94 -16.38
C ILE A 203 -3.49 -21.97 -17.38
N ASP A 204 -4.64 -22.57 -17.07
CA ASP A 204 -5.44 -23.31 -18.04
C ASP A 204 -6.08 -22.31 -19.02
N PRO A 205 -5.74 -22.34 -20.32
CA PRO A 205 -6.25 -21.37 -21.30
C PRO A 205 -7.79 -21.44 -21.47
N ARG A 206 -8.44 -22.53 -21.07
CA ARG A 206 -9.91 -22.67 -21.10
C ARG A 206 -10.62 -21.72 -20.12
N LYS A 207 -9.90 -21.20 -19.12
CA LYS A 207 -10.43 -20.22 -18.18
C LYS A 207 -10.57 -18.84 -18.81
N ILE A 208 -9.81 -18.54 -19.87
CA ILE A 208 -9.87 -17.27 -20.56
C ILE A 208 -11.13 -17.26 -21.43
N VAL A 209 -12.13 -16.48 -21.01
CA VAL A 209 -13.43 -16.39 -21.69
C VAL A 209 -13.51 -15.18 -22.62
N ALA A 210 -12.76 -14.12 -22.33
CA ALA A 210 -12.75 -12.90 -23.12
C ALA A 210 -11.38 -12.23 -23.13
N VAL A 211 -11.06 -11.58 -24.25
CA VAL A 211 -9.95 -10.65 -24.39
C VAL A 211 -10.48 -9.32 -24.88
N VAL A 212 -10.14 -8.25 -24.15
CA VAL A 212 -10.49 -6.87 -24.48
C VAL A 212 -9.22 -6.12 -24.80
N GLU A 213 -9.11 -5.66 -26.03
CA GLU A 213 -7.95 -4.88 -26.50
C GLU A 213 -8.05 -3.44 -25.98
N THR A 214 -6.98 -2.94 -25.37
CA THR A 214 -6.90 -1.58 -24.85
C THR A 214 -5.56 -0.92 -25.21
N ASN A 215 -5.51 0.40 -25.11
CA ASN A 215 -4.27 1.18 -25.24
C ASN A 215 -4.38 2.41 -24.33
N LEU A 216 -4.33 2.17 -23.02
CA LEU A 216 -4.64 3.17 -22.00
C LEU A 216 -3.50 3.28 -20.97
N PRO A 217 -3.06 4.50 -20.61
CA PRO A 217 -2.02 4.69 -19.61
C PRO A 217 -2.49 4.35 -18.21
N ASP A 218 -1.55 3.99 -17.32
CA ASP A 218 -1.82 4.00 -15.88
C ASP A 218 -2.17 5.42 -15.42
N ALA A 219 -3.02 5.54 -14.39
CA ALA A 219 -3.28 6.84 -13.80
C ALA A 219 -2.02 7.33 -13.08
N GLY A 220 -1.56 8.53 -13.43
CA GLY A 220 -0.40 9.15 -12.81
C GLY A 220 -0.68 9.60 -11.37
N ASN A 221 0.36 9.64 -10.54
CA ASN A 221 0.31 10.31 -9.25
C ASN A 221 0.70 11.78 -9.41
N VAL A 222 -0.08 12.69 -8.83
CA VAL A 222 0.31 14.09 -8.71
C VAL A 222 1.27 14.20 -7.54
N LEU A 223 2.49 14.67 -7.80
CA LEU A 223 3.40 15.13 -6.76
C LEU A 223 3.01 16.55 -6.37
N ASP A 224 2.81 16.79 -5.08
CA ASP A 224 2.70 18.16 -4.58
C ASP A 224 4.08 18.80 -4.43
N ASN A 225 4.12 20.13 -4.50
CA ASN A 225 5.31 20.94 -4.29
C ASN A 225 5.96 20.69 -2.91
N ALA A 226 7.28 20.91 -2.84
CA ALA A 226 8.08 20.71 -1.63
C ALA A 226 7.49 21.42 -0.41
N SER A 227 7.08 20.65 0.60
CA SER A 227 6.59 21.15 1.88
C SER A 227 7.76 21.27 2.88
N PRO A 228 8.00 22.45 3.49
CA PRO A 228 9.04 22.62 4.51
C PRO A 228 8.91 21.64 5.69
N ILE A 229 7.67 21.28 6.06
CA ILE A 229 7.39 20.28 7.10
C ILE A 229 7.88 18.89 6.66
N CYS A 230 7.60 18.49 5.41
CA CYS A 230 8.08 17.21 4.88
C CYS A 230 9.62 17.16 4.82
N GLN A 231 10.26 18.28 4.45
CA GLN A 231 11.72 18.40 4.44
C GLN A 231 12.32 18.27 5.85
N GLN A 232 11.73 18.94 6.85
CA GLN A 232 12.20 18.83 8.22
C GLN A 232 12.03 17.40 8.79
N ILE A 233 10.94 16.72 8.46
CA ILE A 233 10.75 15.30 8.81
C ILE A 233 11.83 14.45 8.12
N ALA A 234 12.10 14.71 6.84
CA ALA A 234 13.15 14.01 6.10
C ALA A 234 14.54 14.21 6.70
N ASP A 235 14.89 15.44 7.09
CA ASP A 235 16.14 15.74 7.81
C ASP A 235 16.25 14.98 9.13
N ASN A 236 15.15 14.88 9.88
CA ASN A 236 15.11 14.12 11.13
C ASN A 236 15.29 12.60 10.88
N VAL A 237 14.68 12.04 9.83
CA VAL A 237 14.89 10.64 9.44
C VAL A 237 16.35 10.38 9.08
N VAL A 238 16.95 11.21 8.23
CA VAL A 238 18.36 11.05 7.84
C VAL A 238 19.29 11.20 9.05
N THR A 239 19.03 12.17 9.93
CA THR A 239 19.79 12.35 11.17
C THR A 239 19.72 11.09 12.06
N PHE A 240 18.53 10.50 12.22
CA PHE A 240 18.38 9.26 12.97
C PHE A 240 19.22 8.12 12.37
N LEU A 241 19.10 7.89 11.07
CA LEU A 241 19.78 6.78 10.39
C LEU A 241 21.31 6.94 10.43
N LEU A 242 21.83 8.15 10.21
CA LEU A 242 23.27 8.42 10.32
C LEU A 242 23.78 8.18 11.74
N ASN A 243 23.00 8.56 12.77
CA ASN A 243 23.37 8.29 14.16
C ASN A 243 23.39 6.79 14.47
N GLU A 244 22.45 6.01 13.92
CA GLU A 244 22.45 4.55 14.06
C GLU A 244 23.66 3.90 13.38
N MET A 245 24.03 4.38 12.20
CA MET A 245 25.25 3.94 11.49
C MET A 245 26.52 4.30 12.26
N ALA A 246 26.63 5.55 12.74
CA ALA A 246 27.79 6.01 13.51
C ALA A 246 27.99 5.22 14.81
N GLN A 247 26.91 4.68 15.37
CA GLN A 247 26.94 3.83 16.56
C GLN A 247 27.06 2.33 16.22
N GLY A 248 27.23 1.96 14.96
CA GLY A 248 27.40 0.58 14.49
C GLY A 248 26.15 -0.28 14.62
N ARG A 249 24.97 0.32 14.79
CA ARG A 249 23.68 -0.40 14.88
C ARG A 249 23.02 -0.59 13.53
N ILE A 250 23.38 0.21 12.52
CA ILE A 250 23.11 -0.11 11.12
C ILE A 250 24.47 -0.46 10.50
N PRO A 251 24.58 -1.56 9.74
CA PRO A 251 25.83 -1.97 9.11
C PRO A 251 26.32 -0.90 8.11
N ALA A 252 27.63 -0.89 7.85
CA ALA A 252 28.24 0.12 6.97
C ALA A 252 27.75 0.01 5.52
N GLU A 253 27.43 -1.21 5.06
CA GLU A 253 26.78 -1.48 3.78
C GLU A 253 25.29 -1.11 3.73
N PHE A 254 24.73 -0.66 4.86
CA PHE A 254 23.32 -0.30 5.04
C PHE A 254 22.36 -1.49 4.86
N LEU A 255 21.06 -1.21 4.92
CA LEU A 255 19.99 -2.21 4.87
C LEU A 255 18.96 -1.83 3.79
N PRO A 256 18.19 -2.80 3.27
CA PRO A 256 17.12 -2.49 2.33
C PRO A 256 16.06 -1.58 2.96
N LEU A 257 15.58 -0.60 2.20
CA LEU A 257 14.49 0.29 2.64
C LEU A 257 13.14 -0.15 2.05
N GLN A 258 12.11 -0.05 2.88
CA GLN A 258 10.72 0.08 2.43
C GLN A 258 10.26 1.51 2.65
N SER A 259 9.53 2.05 1.67
CA SER A 259 8.90 3.37 1.80
C SER A 259 7.49 3.34 1.21
N GLY A 260 6.52 3.76 2.03
CA GLY A 260 5.13 3.98 1.60
C GLY A 260 4.99 5.15 0.63
N VAL A 261 3.77 5.38 0.11
CA VAL A 261 3.46 6.49 -0.82
C VAL A 261 3.18 7.81 -0.11
N GLY A 262 3.51 8.92 -0.76
CA GLY A 262 3.07 10.26 -0.36
C GLY A 262 4.20 11.26 -0.21
N ASN A 263 3.84 12.52 0.05
CA ASN A 263 4.77 13.64 0.04
C ASN A 263 5.90 13.50 1.08
N ILE A 264 5.60 12.97 2.27
CA ILE A 264 6.60 12.76 3.33
C ILE A 264 7.61 11.70 2.90
N ASN A 265 7.14 10.54 2.45
CA ASN A 265 7.99 9.46 1.97
C ASN A 265 8.87 9.90 0.78
N ASN A 266 8.30 10.64 -0.19
CA ASN A 266 9.08 11.18 -1.29
C ASN A 266 10.17 12.17 -0.83
N ALA A 267 9.86 13.05 0.13
CA ALA A 267 10.85 13.96 0.69
C ALA A 267 11.98 13.19 1.41
N VAL A 268 11.64 12.15 2.17
CA VAL A 268 12.61 11.28 2.86
C VAL A 268 13.52 10.58 1.86
N MET A 269 12.96 9.96 0.82
CA MET A 269 13.75 9.29 -0.22
C MET A 269 14.66 10.26 -0.97
N ALA A 270 14.15 11.44 -1.34
CA ALA A 270 14.96 12.48 -1.97
C ALA A 270 16.12 12.91 -1.06
N ARG A 271 15.84 13.12 0.23
CA ARG A 271 16.84 13.58 1.20
C ARG A 271 17.92 12.55 1.49
N LEU A 272 17.55 11.28 1.60
CA LEU A 272 18.49 10.15 1.64
C LEU A 272 19.36 10.12 0.39
N GLY A 273 18.74 10.44 -0.75
CA GLY A 273 19.36 10.56 -2.06
C GLY A 273 20.54 11.53 -2.10
N GLU A 274 20.28 12.74 -1.62
CA GLU A 274 21.20 13.87 -1.63
C GLU A 274 22.32 13.77 -0.59
N ASN A 275 22.12 13.02 0.49
CA ASN A 275 23.07 12.95 1.59
C ASN A 275 24.27 12.03 1.25
N PRO A 276 25.50 12.54 1.16
CA PRO A 276 26.67 11.74 0.75
C PRO A 276 27.12 10.72 1.82
N ASP A 277 26.75 10.91 3.08
CA ASP A 277 27.13 10.02 4.18
C ASP A 277 26.23 8.78 4.27
N ILE A 278 25.06 8.83 3.60
CA ILE A 278 24.25 7.64 3.35
C ILE A 278 24.90 6.87 2.20
N PRO A 279 25.30 5.60 2.37
CA PRO A 279 25.85 4.80 1.28
C PRO A 279 24.78 4.50 0.23
N SER A 280 25.18 3.98 -0.92
CA SER A 280 24.21 3.40 -1.85
C SER A 280 23.51 2.21 -1.20
N PHE A 281 22.21 2.06 -1.46
CA PHE A 281 21.39 1.03 -0.82
C PHE A 281 20.43 0.37 -1.82
N MET A 282 19.66 -0.61 -1.34
CA MET A 282 18.60 -1.25 -2.11
C MET A 282 17.24 -1.01 -1.50
N MET A 283 16.19 -1.18 -2.29
CA MET A 283 14.82 -1.20 -1.80
C MET A 283 14.24 -2.60 -1.81
N TYR A 284 13.52 -2.92 -0.75
CA TYR A 284 12.59 -4.04 -0.69
C TYR A 284 11.28 -3.48 -0.15
N SER A 285 10.44 -3.02 -1.08
CA SER A 285 9.26 -2.21 -0.80
C SER A 285 8.02 -2.86 -1.38
N GLU A 286 6.87 -2.27 -1.07
CA GLU A 286 5.60 -2.60 -1.68
C GLU A 286 5.46 -1.95 -3.06
N VAL A 287 5.89 -0.70 -3.19
CA VAL A 287 5.77 0.10 -4.41
C VAL A 287 7.11 0.75 -4.76
N LEU A 288 7.32 0.97 -6.06
CA LEU A 288 8.38 1.82 -6.60
C LEU A 288 7.76 3.15 -7.03
N GLN A 289 8.25 4.26 -6.47
CA GLN A 289 7.71 5.60 -6.69
C GLN A 289 8.64 6.46 -7.54
N GLU A 290 8.14 7.63 -7.94
CA GLU A 290 8.84 8.60 -8.78
C GLU A 290 10.28 8.91 -8.29
N SER A 291 10.43 9.15 -6.98
CA SER A 291 11.74 9.42 -6.37
C SER A 291 12.75 8.28 -6.56
N VAL A 292 12.29 7.02 -6.56
CA VAL A 292 13.14 5.84 -6.71
C VAL A 292 13.72 5.72 -8.11
N VAL A 293 12.96 6.10 -9.14
CA VAL A 293 13.43 6.09 -10.54
C VAL A 293 14.66 6.98 -10.68
N HIS A 294 14.58 8.20 -10.16
CA HIS A 294 15.70 9.13 -10.18
C HIS A 294 16.92 8.60 -9.40
N LEU A 295 16.70 8.00 -8.23
CA LEU A 295 17.78 7.47 -7.40
C LEU A 295 18.45 6.22 -7.98
N LEU A 296 17.74 5.45 -8.81
CA LEU A 296 18.32 4.38 -9.61
C LEU A 296 19.25 4.95 -10.69
N GLU A 297 18.83 6.02 -11.39
CA GLU A 297 19.64 6.68 -12.41
C GLU A 297 20.96 7.24 -11.83
N THR A 298 20.93 7.78 -10.62
CA THR A 298 22.13 8.32 -9.95
C THR A 298 22.99 7.24 -9.28
N GLY A 299 22.56 5.98 -9.26
CA GLY A 299 23.26 4.87 -8.61
C GLY A 299 23.20 4.89 -7.08
N LYS A 300 22.41 5.80 -6.50
CA LYS A 300 22.19 5.87 -5.06
C LYS A 300 21.34 4.70 -4.57
N ILE A 301 20.31 4.35 -5.33
CA ILE A 301 19.64 3.07 -5.22
C ILE A 301 20.27 2.15 -6.26
N THR A 302 20.78 1.01 -5.81
CA THR A 302 21.45 0.02 -6.69
C THR A 302 20.50 -1.06 -7.19
N GLY A 303 19.34 -1.20 -6.54
CA GLY A 303 18.29 -2.14 -6.91
C GLY A 303 17.00 -1.89 -6.13
N ALA A 304 15.86 -2.20 -6.73
CA ALA A 304 14.54 -2.06 -6.12
C ALA A 304 13.66 -3.28 -6.38
N SER A 305 13.14 -3.88 -5.31
CA SER A 305 12.08 -4.87 -5.34
C SER A 305 10.76 -4.23 -4.91
N ALA A 306 9.70 -4.47 -5.69
CA ALA A 306 8.36 -3.93 -5.43
C ALA A 306 7.26 -4.89 -5.94
N SER A 307 5.99 -4.56 -5.71
CA SER A 307 4.83 -5.19 -6.35
C SER A 307 4.32 -4.37 -7.56
N SER A 308 4.60 -3.07 -7.60
CA SER A 308 4.16 -2.16 -8.66
C SER A 308 5.11 -1.01 -8.96
N LEU A 309 5.02 -0.49 -10.18
CA LEU A 309 5.60 0.78 -10.63
C LEU A 309 4.56 1.91 -10.48
N THR A 310 4.54 2.53 -9.31
CA THR A 310 3.61 3.60 -8.95
C THR A 310 4.21 4.97 -9.30
N VAL A 311 4.39 5.20 -10.60
CA VAL A 311 5.13 6.33 -11.18
C VAL A 311 4.27 7.14 -12.17
N SER A 312 4.74 8.32 -12.56
CA SER A 312 4.13 9.09 -13.64
C SER A 312 4.24 8.38 -15.00
N ALA A 313 3.40 8.76 -15.97
CA ALA A 313 3.49 8.25 -17.34
C ALA A 313 4.87 8.53 -17.97
N ASP A 314 5.45 9.70 -17.70
CA ASP A 314 6.78 10.08 -18.20
C ASP A 314 7.88 9.19 -17.61
N SER A 315 7.84 8.91 -16.31
CA SER A 315 8.80 7.99 -15.69
C SER A 315 8.61 6.54 -16.13
N LEU A 316 7.36 6.11 -16.34
CA LEU A 316 7.10 4.79 -16.91
C LEU A 316 7.66 4.65 -18.33
N GLN A 317 7.43 5.66 -19.18
CA GLN A 317 8.00 5.71 -20.52
C GLN A 317 9.53 5.70 -20.49
N LYS A 318 10.15 6.49 -19.60
CA LYS A 318 11.59 6.49 -19.38
C LYS A 318 12.12 5.09 -19.02
N ILE A 319 11.43 4.36 -18.13
CA ILE A 319 11.80 2.99 -17.80
C ILE A 319 11.74 2.09 -19.04
N TYR A 320 10.68 2.21 -19.83
CA TYR A 320 10.48 1.43 -21.05
C TYR A 320 11.55 1.69 -22.12
N ASP A 321 11.90 2.96 -22.32
CA ASP A 321 12.93 3.37 -23.29
C ASP A 321 14.33 2.94 -22.88
N ASN A 322 14.56 2.67 -21.58
CA ASN A 322 15.87 2.34 -21.01
C ASN A 322 15.87 0.97 -20.31
N MET A 323 15.12 0.01 -20.83
CA MET A 323 14.91 -1.29 -20.17
C MET A 323 16.21 -2.07 -19.93
N ASP A 324 17.23 -1.95 -20.79
CA ASP A 324 18.53 -2.61 -20.57
C ASP A 324 19.22 -2.13 -19.29
N PHE A 325 18.98 -0.87 -18.90
CA PHE A 325 19.44 -0.32 -17.63
C PHE A 325 18.54 -0.77 -16.47
N PHE A 326 17.22 -0.67 -16.61
CA PHE A 326 16.29 -0.89 -15.51
C PHE A 326 15.99 -2.36 -15.20
N ALA A 327 16.01 -3.27 -16.19
CA ALA A 327 15.65 -4.68 -16.00
C ALA A 327 16.58 -5.45 -15.05
N SER A 328 17.85 -5.04 -15.00
CA SER A 328 18.84 -5.58 -14.05
C SER A 328 18.74 -4.98 -12.64
N ARG A 329 17.92 -3.93 -12.46
CA ARG A 329 17.82 -3.15 -11.22
C ARG A 329 16.44 -3.16 -10.59
N ILE A 330 15.39 -3.58 -11.31
CA ILE A 330 14.02 -3.60 -10.82
C ILE A 330 13.47 -5.03 -10.87
N VAL A 331 12.88 -5.48 -9.75
CA VAL A 331 12.13 -6.74 -9.67
C VAL A 331 10.71 -6.45 -9.19
N LEU A 332 9.71 -6.86 -9.95
CA LEU A 332 8.29 -6.80 -9.58
C LEU A 332 7.80 -8.19 -9.16
N ARG A 333 7.22 -8.28 -7.96
CA ARG A 333 6.84 -9.55 -7.32
C ARG A 333 5.35 -9.55 -6.96
N PRO A 334 4.72 -10.72 -6.80
CA PRO A 334 3.42 -10.79 -6.15
C PRO A 334 3.47 -10.15 -4.76
N GLN A 335 2.39 -9.51 -4.32
CA GLN A 335 2.39 -8.82 -3.02
C GLN A 335 2.56 -9.78 -1.82
N GLU A 336 2.17 -11.06 -1.96
CA GLU A 336 2.48 -12.12 -0.98
C GLU A 336 3.99 -12.30 -0.77
N ILE A 337 4.80 -11.91 -1.76
CA ILE A 337 6.26 -11.97 -1.74
C ILE A 337 6.84 -10.62 -1.31
N SER A 338 6.51 -9.51 -1.98
CA SER A 338 7.07 -8.19 -1.65
C SER A 338 6.78 -7.77 -0.20
N ASN A 339 5.66 -8.23 0.36
CA ASN A 339 5.24 -7.93 1.72
C ASN A 339 5.43 -9.13 2.66
N ASN A 340 6.20 -10.15 2.28
CA ASN A 340 6.28 -11.38 3.06
C ASN A 340 7.02 -11.19 4.41
N PRO A 341 6.39 -11.47 5.57
CA PRO A 341 7.03 -11.34 6.87
C PRO A 341 8.36 -12.10 7.02
N GLU A 342 8.48 -13.30 6.43
CA GLU A 342 9.71 -14.10 6.48
C GLU A 342 10.86 -13.38 5.77
N ILE A 343 10.57 -12.82 4.60
CA ILE A 343 11.59 -12.17 3.76
C ILE A 343 11.95 -10.79 4.33
N ILE A 344 10.96 -10.00 4.73
CA ILE A 344 11.16 -8.68 5.35
C ILE A 344 12.12 -8.80 6.54
N ARG A 345 11.88 -9.77 7.42
CA ARG A 345 12.72 -10.01 8.59
C ARG A 345 14.10 -10.56 8.22
N ARG A 346 14.18 -11.47 7.24
CA ARG A 346 15.45 -12.06 6.78
C ARG A 346 16.37 -11.00 6.17
N LEU A 347 15.83 -10.11 5.36
CA LEU A 347 16.60 -9.05 4.69
C LEU A 347 16.95 -7.89 5.63
N GLY A 348 16.33 -7.83 6.82
CA GLY A 348 16.55 -6.74 7.77
C GLY A 348 16.05 -5.40 7.23
N VAL A 349 14.87 -5.37 6.62
CA VAL A 349 14.31 -4.15 6.01
C VAL A 349 14.13 -3.04 7.06
N ILE A 350 14.45 -1.80 6.72
CA ILE A 350 14.04 -0.61 7.48
C ILE A 350 12.72 -0.10 6.89
N ALA A 351 11.67 -0.07 7.70
CA ALA A 351 10.32 0.35 7.30
C ALA A 351 10.09 1.83 7.60
N LEU A 352 9.55 2.55 6.61
CA LEU A 352 9.25 3.98 6.68
C LEU A 352 7.78 4.21 6.31
N ASN A 353 6.91 4.35 7.31
CA ASN A 353 5.47 4.54 7.09
C ASN A 353 4.93 5.81 7.74
N VAL A 354 3.80 6.28 7.23
CA VAL A 354 3.10 7.48 7.74
C VAL A 354 1.89 7.06 8.58
N GLY A 355 1.75 7.65 9.76
CA GLY A 355 0.58 7.48 10.63
C GLY A 355 -0.37 8.67 10.55
N LEU A 356 -1.66 8.43 10.85
CA LEU A 356 -2.67 9.47 11.07
C LEU A 356 -2.49 10.11 12.44
N GLU A 357 -2.33 9.29 13.48
CA GLU A 357 -2.07 9.70 14.85
C GLU A 357 -1.28 8.64 15.62
N PHE A 358 -0.60 9.07 16.67
CA PHE A 358 0.10 8.23 17.62
C PHE A 358 -0.30 8.62 19.03
N ASP A 359 -0.44 7.63 19.90
CA ASP A 359 -0.61 7.94 21.31
C ASP A 359 0.73 8.14 22.03
N ILE A 360 0.66 8.70 23.23
CA ILE A 360 1.83 8.91 24.07
C ILE A 360 2.51 7.58 24.47
N TYR A 361 1.89 6.43 24.28
CA TYR A 361 2.52 5.13 24.51
C TYR A 361 3.14 4.53 23.25
N GLY A 362 2.98 5.19 22.11
CA GLY A 362 3.53 4.80 20.83
C GLY A 362 2.76 3.68 20.14
N HIS A 363 1.45 3.58 20.36
CA HIS A 363 0.56 2.94 19.38
C HIS A 363 0.38 3.88 18.18
N ALA A 364 0.11 3.31 17.01
CA ALA A 364 -0.17 4.08 15.79
C ALA A 364 -1.54 3.72 15.20
N ASN A 365 -2.21 4.76 14.71
CA ASN A 365 -3.38 4.70 13.87
C ASN A 365 -2.98 5.15 12.46
N SER A 366 -3.25 4.34 11.46
CA SER A 366 -3.03 4.61 10.03
C SER A 366 -4.33 4.64 9.24
N THR A 367 -5.47 4.29 9.85
CA THR A 367 -6.70 3.97 9.11
C THR A 367 -7.91 4.81 9.47
N HIS A 368 -8.21 5.05 10.75
CA HIS A 368 -9.52 5.58 11.16
C HIS A 368 -9.43 6.97 11.79
N VAL A 369 -10.00 7.98 11.15
CA VAL A 369 -10.16 9.32 11.72
C VAL A 369 -11.21 9.25 12.84
N ALA A 370 -10.79 9.67 14.04
CA ALA A 370 -11.60 9.64 15.26
C ALA A 370 -12.24 8.27 15.55
N GLY A 371 -11.53 7.19 15.20
CA GLY A 371 -11.93 5.81 15.48
C GLY A 371 -13.10 5.28 14.64
N VAL A 372 -13.65 6.09 13.73
CA VAL A 372 -14.89 5.76 13.00
C VAL A 372 -14.70 5.81 11.49
N ASN A 373 -14.11 6.89 10.97
CA ASN A 373 -14.09 7.12 9.53
C ASN A 373 -12.81 6.57 8.90
N LEU A 374 -12.94 5.56 8.04
CA LEU A 374 -11.85 5.02 7.24
C LEU A 374 -11.23 6.10 6.35
N MET A 375 -9.89 6.12 6.30
CA MET A 375 -9.09 6.88 5.35
C MET A 375 -8.81 6.06 4.08
N ASN A 376 -8.07 4.95 4.19
CA ASN A 376 -7.72 4.11 3.03
C ASN A 376 -7.83 2.62 3.38
N GLY A 377 -7.04 2.18 4.38
CA GLY A 377 -6.93 0.81 4.88
C GLY A 377 -5.53 0.60 5.49
N ILE A 378 -5.32 -0.49 6.22
CA ILE A 378 -4.02 -0.78 6.85
C ILE A 378 -2.91 -1.01 5.81
N GLY A 379 -3.23 -1.65 4.69
CA GLY A 379 -2.27 -1.93 3.63
C GLY A 379 -1.11 -2.80 4.11
N GLY A 380 0.08 -2.59 3.52
CA GLY A 380 1.28 -3.32 3.91
C GLY A 380 2.01 -2.78 5.13
N SER A 381 1.54 -1.70 5.76
CA SER A 381 2.26 -1.11 6.89
C SER A 381 2.49 -2.14 8.00
N GLY A 382 1.47 -2.96 8.32
CA GLY A 382 1.61 -3.99 9.34
C GLY A 382 2.56 -5.13 8.95
N ASP A 383 2.63 -5.48 7.67
CA ASP A 383 3.57 -6.47 7.14
C ASP A 383 5.02 -6.02 7.40
N PHE A 384 5.32 -4.74 7.14
CA PHE A 384 6.66 -4.19 7.30
C PHE A 384 6.96 -3.81 8.75
N GLU A 385 6.14 -3.00 9.41
CA GLU A 385 6.42 -2.43 10.73
C GLU A 385 6.59 -3.52 11.81
N ARG A 386 5.89 -4.66 11.68
CA ARG A 386 6.06 -5.79 12.61
C ARG A 386 7.36 -6.56 12.40
N ASN A 387 7.85 -6.65 11.17
CA ASN A 387 8.90 -7.60 10.76
C ASN A 387 10.23 -6.94 10.39
N ALA A 388 10.25 -5.61 10.29
CA ALA A 388 11.42 -4.81 9.96
C ALA A 388 12.54 -4.91 11.02
N TYR A 389 13.77 -4.65 10.58
CA TYR A 389 14.92 -4.39 11.43
C TYR A 389 14.71 -3.12 12.28
N LEU A 390 14.21 -2.06 11.63
CA LEU A 390 13.78 -0.83 12.27
C LEU A 390 12.43 -0.39 11.69
N SER A 391 11.49 -0.11 12.59
CA SER A 391 10.15 0.39 12.29
C SER A 391 10.08 1.87 12.64
N LEU A 392 9.92 2.72 11.63
CA LEU A 392 9.88 4.17 11.76
C LEU A 392 8.52 4.68 11.26
N PHE A 393 7.80 5.31 12.16
CA PHE A 393 6.61 6.07 11.83
C PHE A 393 6.89 7.55 11.72
N MET A 394 6.30 8.17 10.71
CA MET A 394 6.48 9.58 10.38
C MET A 394 5.14 10.29 10.31
N ALA A 395 5.06 11.53 10.74
CA ALA A 395 3.91 12.40 10.47
C ALA A 395 4.25 13.86 10.78
N PRO A 396 3.50 14.83 10.23
CA PRO A 396 3.44 16.17 10.81
C PRO A 396 2.91 16.06 12.25
N SER A 397 3.38 16.90 13.17
CA SER A 397 2.89 16.86 14.56
C SER A 397 1.48 17.44 14.72
N VAL A 398 1.00 18.18 13.71
CA VAL A 398 -0.38 18.69 13.60
C VAL A 398 -0.93 18.62 12.18
N ALA A 399 -2.24 18.55 12.06
CA ALA A 399 -2.99 18.63 10.81
C ALA A 399 -4.04 19.76 10.82
N LYS A 400 -4.60 20.06 9.64
CA LYS A 400 -5.69 21.04 9.43
C LYS A 400 -5.41 22.42 10.06
N GLY A 401 -4.20 22.93 9.87
CA GLY A 401 -3.79 24.25 10.36
C GLY A 401 -3.65 24.33 11.88
N GLY A 402 -3.25 23.23 12.53
CA GLY A 402 -3.06 23.18 13.98
C GLY A 402 -4.29 22.71 14.76
N LYS A 403 -5.44 22.52 14.09
CA LYS A 403 -6.70 22.10 14.72
C LYS A 403 -6.71 20.65 15.20
N ILE A 404 -5.81 19.82 14.67
CA ILE A 404 -5.70 18.41 14.99
C ILE A 404 -4.25 18.14 15.41
N SER A 405 -4.06 17.55 16.59
CA SER A 405 -2.79 16.96 17.00
C SER A 405 -2.65 15.57 16.43
N THR A 406 -1.44 15.23 15.99
CA THR A 406 -1.09 13.85 15.63
C THR A 406 -0.60 13.06 16.85
N ILE A 407 -0.16 13.73 17.92
CA ILE A 407 0.13 13.08 19.21
C ILE A 407 -1.05 13.24 20.15
N VAL A 408 -1.65 12.14 20.58
CA VAL A 408 -2.88 12.11 21.39
C VAL A 408 -2.69 11.32 22.69
N PRO A 409 -3.53 11.50 23.72
CA PRO A 409 -3.47 10.67 24.93
C PRO A 409 -3.63 9.17 24.65
N MET A 410 -4.63 8.80 23.84
CA MET A 410 -4.93 7.45 23.41
C MET A 410 -5.37 7.47 21.94
N CYS A 411 -4.87 6.55 21.12
CA CYS A 411 -5.28 6.44 19.73
C CYS A 411 -6.77 6.05 19.68
N SER A 412 -7.54 6.73 18.84
CA SER A 412 -8.96 6.42 18.63
C SER A 412 -9.19 5.08 17.90
N HIS A 413 -8.16 4.59 17.22
CA HIS A 413 -8.05 3.26 16.63
C HIS A 413 -6.59 2.82 16.62
N VAL A 414 -6.30 1.53 16.79
CA VAL A 414 -4.92 1.02 16.84
C VAL A 414 -4.70 0.00 15.73
N ASP A 415 -3.91 0.39 14.73
CA ASP A 415 -3.42 -0.52 13.68
C ASP A 415 -2.08 -1.14 14.07
N HIS A 416 -1.24 -0.38 14.78
CA HIS A 416 0.09 -0.82 15.20
C HIS A 416 0.24 -0.63 16.69
N SER A 417 0.57 -1.72 17.38
CA SER A 417 0.82 -1.64 18.81
C SER A 417 2.21 -1.05 19.10
N GLU A 418 2.39 -0.54 20.31
CA GLU A 418 3.65 -0.15 20.93
C GLU A 418 4.81 -1.15 20.76
N HIS A 419 4.51 -2.45 20.64
CA HIS A 419 5.47 -3.53 20.42
C HIS A 419 6.03 -3.56 19.00
N SER A 420 5.33 -2.94 18.04
CA SER A 420 5.77 -2.88 16.65
C SER A 420 6.49 -1.57 16.39
N VAL A 421 5.96 -0.44 16.87
CA VAL A 421 6.51 0.91 16.68
C VAL A 421 7.82 1.09 17.45
N LYS A 422 8.93 1.36 16.75
CA LYS A 422 10.25 1.59 17.37
C LYS A 422 10.64 3.06 17.43
N VAL A 423 10.28 3.84 16.43
CA VAL A 423 10.64 5.26 16.35
C VAL A 423 9.46 6.04 15.80
N ILE A 424 9.16 7.19 16.40
CA ILE A 424 8.23 8.17 15.87
C ILE A 424 9.00 9.44 15.52
N ILE A 425 8.76 9.98 14.34
CA ILE A 425 9.44 11.18 13.83
C ILE A 425 8.41 12.18 13.34
N THR A 426 8.50 13.41 13.85
CA THR A 426 7.74 14.55 13.34
C THR A 426 8.69 15.67 12.96
N GLU A 427 8.18 16.79 12.44
CA GLU A 427 9.01 17.97 12.20
C GLU A 427 9.57 18.57 13.50
N GLN A 428 9.04 18.18 14.66
CA GLN A 428 9.51 18.62 15.97
C GLN A 428 10.77 17.88 16.44
N GLY A 429 10.97 16.64 15.99
CA GLY A 429 12.08 15.81 16.44
C GLY A 429 11.82 14.31 16.34
N ILE A 430 12.68 13.55 17.04
CA ILE A 430 12.80 12.09 16.95
C ILE A 430 12.55 11.50 18.35
N ALA A 431 11.59 10.58 18.45
CA ALA A 431 11.35 9.76 19.63
C ALA A 431 11.78 8.30 19.36
N ASP A 432 12.95 7.91 19.85
CA ASP A 432 13.41 6.52 19.83
C ASP A 432 12.87 5.78 21.06
N LEU A 433 12.05 4.75 20.83
CA LEU A 433 11.26 4.07 21.84
C LEU A 433 11.86 2.72 22.27
N ARG A 434 12.99 2.33 21.68
CA ARG A 434 13.61 1.03 21.92
C ARG A 434 14.10 0.93 23.37
N GLY A 435 13.68 -0.12 24.06
CA GLY A 435 14.06 -0.38 25.46
C GLY A 435 13.37 0.52 26.50
N LEU A 436 12.43 1.38 26.09
CA LEU A 436 11.72 2.29 26.99
C LEU A 436 10.44 1.64 27.55
N SER A 437 10.18 1.87 28.85
CA SER A 437 8.89 1.56 29.49
C SER A 437 7.79 2.52 29.02
N PRO A 438 6.48 2.21 29.22
CA PRO A 438 5.40 3.08 28.77
C PRO A 438 5.51 4.54 29.22
N LEU A 439 5.89 4.79 30.49
CA LEU A 439 6.04 6.16 30.99
C LEU A 439 7.25 6.87 30.35
N GLN A 440 8.36 6.15 30.13
CA GLN A 440 9.51 6.70 29.40
C GLN A 440 9.15 7.02 27.95
N ARG A 441 8.34 6.18 27.30
CA ARG A 441 7.81 6.44 25.96
C ARG A 441 6.94 7.70 25.95
N ALA A 442 6.03 7.84 26.91
CA ALA A 442 5.16 9.01 27.04
C ALA A 442 5.96 10.32 27.14
N HIS A 443 6.91 10.40 28.06
CA HIS A 443 7.76 11.58 28.15
C HIS A 443 8.55 11.83 26.87
N THR A 444 9.14 10.78 26.28
CA THR A 444 9.95 10.92 25.05
C THR A 444 9.11 11.41 23.87
N ILE A 445 7.92 10.85 23.65
CA ILE A 445 7.03 11.22 22.55
C ILE A 445 6.51 12.65 22.74
N ILE A 446 6.08 13.01 23.95
CA ILE A 446 5.59 14.36 24.25
C ILE A 446 6.70 15.39 24.04
N ASP A 447 7.89 15.14 24.56
CA ASP A 447 8.98 16.11 24.53
C ASP A 447 9.61 16.27 23.14
N ARG A 448 9.66 15.18 22.36
CA ARG A 448 10.36 15.16 21.06
C ARG A 448 9.44 15.33 19.85
N CYS A 449 8.21 14.85 19.90
CA CYS A 449 7.37 14.73 18.71
C CYS A 449 6.08 15.54 18.76
N ALA A 450 5.51 15.80 19.95
CA ALA A 450 4.29 16.59 20.06
C ALA A 450 4.53 18.06 19.67
N HIS A 451 3.54 18.67 19.04
CA HIS A 451 3.59 20.09 18.68
C HIS A 451 3.52 20.97 19.95
N PRO A 452 4.20 22.12 20.00
CA PRO A 452 4.16 23.03 21.16
C PRO A 452 2.74 23.40 21.62
N LEU A 453 1.78 23.53 20.69
CA LEU A 453 0.37 23.78 21.01
C LEU A 453 -0.28 22.72 21.91
N TYR A 454 0.17 21.47 21.83
CA TYR A 454 -0.45 20.33 22.50
C TYR A 454 0.40 19.74 23.64
N ARG A 455 1.69 20.09 23.74
CA ARG A 455 2.59 19.54 24.77
C ARG A 455 2.07 19.72 26.19
N ASP A 456 1.61 20.92 26.54
CA ASP A 456 1.15 21.21 27.89
C ASP A 456 -0.14 20.47 28.23
N TYR A 457 -1.02 20.26 27.24
CA TYR A 457 -2.21 19.42 27.41
C TYR A 457 -1.80 17.96 27.69
N LEU A 458 -0.90 17.40 26.89
CA LEU A 458 -0.46 16.01 27.01
C LEU A 458 0.29 15.74 28.32
N ARG A 459 1.14 16.68 28.77
CA ARG A 459 1.80 16.59 30.08
C ARG A 459 0.80 16.57 31.22
N ARG A 460 -0.20 17.48 31.17
CA ARG A 460 -1.26 17.55 32.18
C ARG A 460 -2.12 16.29 32.19
N TYR A 461 -2.43 15.73 31.03
CA TYR A 461 -3.11 14.44 30.94
C TYR A 461 -2.31 13.35 31.67
N LEU A 462 -1.01 13.23 31.36
CA LEU A 462 -0.14 12.21 31.94
C LEU A 462 0.06 12.39 33.46
N GLU A 463 0.18 13.62 33.94
CA GLU A 463 0.33 13.97 35.36
C GLU A 463 -0.93 13.66 36.18
N ASN A 464 -2.12 13.88 35.61
CA ASN A 464 -3.39 13.67 36.29
C ASN A 464 -3.94 12.25 36.13
N ALA A 465 -3.46 11.49 35.14
CA ALA A 465 -3.93 10.14 34.90
C ALA A 465 -3.61 9.20 36.08
N PRO A 466 -4.54 8.31 36.46
CA PRO A 466 -4.29 7.27 37.46
C PRO A 466 -3.00 6.47 37.16
N GLY A 467 -2.22 6.19 38.20
CA GLY A 467 -0.95 5.46 38.10
C GLY A 467 -1.12 3.97 37.77
N GLY A 468 -0.03 3.34 37.32
CA GLY A 468 0.02 1.93 36.94
C GLY A 468 1.22 1.65 36.03
N HIS A 469 1.25 0.50 35.36
CA HIS A 469 2.25 0.29 34.29
C HIS A 469 2.07 1.28 33.14
N ILE A 470 0.82 1.66 32.87
CA ILE A 470 0.38 2.65 31.88
C ILE A 470 -0.53 3.64 32.62
N HIS A 471 -0.32 4.94 32.41
CA HIS A 471 -1.10 6.00 33.06
C HIS A 471 -2.23 6.46 32.14
N HIS A 472 -3.45 5.97 32.38
CA HIS A 472 -4.62 6.37 31.58
C HIS A 472 -5.77 6.81 32.47
N ASP A 473 -6.34 7.95 32.12
CA ASP A 473 -7.67 8.35 32.57
C ASP A 473 -8.68 8.01 31.47
N LEU A 474 -9.44 6.94 31.67
CA LEU A 474 -10.45 6.47 30.71
C LEU A 474 -11.61 7.46 30.54
N SER A 475 -11.86 8.33 31.51
CA SER A 475 -12.91 9.35 31.40
C SER A 475 -12.52 10.48 30.45
N HIS A 476 -11.21 10.72 30.25
CA HIS A 476 -10.68 11.85 29.50
C HIS A 476 -9.74 11.44 28.35
N ALA A 477 -9.52 10.15 28.11
CA ALA A 477 -8.57 9.62 27.10
C ALA A 477 -8.87 10.09 25.67
N PHE A 478 -10.14 10.38 25.37
CA PHE A 478 -10.62 10.77 24.05
C PHE A 478 -11.15 12.22 23.99
N ASP A 479 -10.82 13.07 24.96
CA ASP A 479 -11.32 14.44 25.00
C ASP A 479 -10.88 15.26 23.77
N LEU A 480 -9.64 15.08 23.27
CA LEU A 480 -9.19 15.72 22.04
C LEU A 480 -10.08 15.32 20.84
N HIS A 481 -10.40 14.03 20.70
CA HIS A 481 -11.27 13.54 19.62
C HIS A 481 -12.70 14.05 19.78
N ARG A 482 -13.24 14.07 21.01
CA ARG A 482 -14.56 14.62 21.30
C ARG A 482 -14.64 16.11 20.94
N ASN A 483 -13.67 16.90 21.36
CA ASN A 483 -13.58 18.33 21.02
C ASN A 483 -13.52 18.54 19.51
N LEU A 484 -12.74 17.72 18.79
CA LEU A 484 -12.68 17.78 17.33
C LEU A 484 -14.05 17.55 16.68
N LEU A 485 -14.85 16.60 17.19
CA LEU A 485 -16.20 16.33 16.68
C LEU A 485 -17.20 17.44 17.06
N GLU A 486 -17.08 18.01 18.25
CA GLU A 486 -18.02 19.01 18.78
C GLU A 486 -17.74 20.42 18.25
N THR A 487 -16.47 20.82 18.12
CA THR A 487 -16.06 22.21 17.81
C THR A 487 -15.25 22.34 16.52
N GLY A 488 -14.77 21.23 15.95
CA GLY A 488 -13.86 21.24 14.80
C GLY A 488 -12.39 21.52 15.16
N SER A 489 -12.04 21.52 16.45
CA SER A 489 -10.68 21.73 16.98
C SER A 489 -10.44 20.87 18.21
N MET A 490 -9.29 20.17 18.29
CA MET A 490 -8.97 19.32 19.45
C MET A 490 -8.81 20.11 20.77
N LEU A 491 -8.47 21.40 20.70
CA LEU A 491 -8.30 22.27 21.89
C LEU A 491 -9.54 23.13 22.20
N GLY A 492 -10.66 22.90 21.53
CA GLY A 492 -11.85 23.76 21.61
C GLY A 492 -11.88 24.79 20.50
#